data_AF-A0A7Z9BS98-F1
#
_entry.id   AF-A0A7Z9BS98-F1
#
_cell.length_a   1.000
_cell.length_b   1.000
_cell.length_c   1.000
_cell.angle_alpha   90.00
_cell.angle_beta   90.00
_cell.angle_gamma   90.00
#
_symmetry.space_group_name_H-M   'P 1'
#
loop_
_entity.id
_entity.type
_entity.pdbx_description
1 polymer ?
#
loop_
_entity_poly.entity_id
_entity_poly.type
_entity_poly.pdbx_seq_one_letter_code
_entity_poly.pdbx_strand_id
1 'polypeptide(L)'
;MIALDWRLKPGYLNEGCSDFESVHILLGYFIANRHSPTPLPNKSLLTENEAFEWGKGRPLEKVINCQSDFEFLMQHPRLFRNAIAIIEPWEHVGYNPLGEHVRASLNVAYIAQTIADCDSILFPLWSSGLLDPETIIPVISSGLAVVVEGGDPSVRDASSFAGSQSSLADLHLFVEKLLLSRTPTSAPAIFICLGHQLAAQGHINLIQKAVQQVLDLSQLENDSSGKTLKALQNVCQEIERIGNSLSVKKKNGNIVARSWHDPEFAVGPNEFKEVGDRQLHHYESPDSESSGIPQELITVHEVTADEFEGVIDTSIEYEHELNIAMFHSDEVNEEAILFANWAYRLLHDTIISHRHILAGSPLSWLMQMPYAIEILCSTAHEDEILTECSATCINYKDFESKLIRRSFTCQFHPELLSDLRSVGFRKHPEYSELKKDDGARLFARLLYAGMQE
;
A
#
# COMPACT_ATOMS: atom_id res chain seq x y z
N MET A 1 32.78 -12.90 -7.66
CA MET A 1 31.65 -12.82 -6.73
C MET A 1 32.21 -12.78 -5.32
N ILE A 2 32.11 -11.62 -4.65
CA ILE A 2 32.25 -11.59 -3.20
C ILE A 2 30.97 -12.25 -2.67
N ALA A 3 31.08 -13.27 -1.83
CA ALA A 3 29.91 -13.90 -1.23
C ALA A 3 29.20 -12.86 -0.36
N LEU A 4 27.92 -12.60 -0.63
CA LEU A 4 27.08 -11.78 0.25
C LEU A 4 26.98 -12.49 1.61
N ASP A 5 27.24 -11.78 2.70
CA ASP A 5 27.16 -12.30 4.07
C ASP A 5 25.70 -12.30 4.57
N TRP A 6 24.83 -12.98 3.82
CA TRP A 6 23.41 -13.13 4.14
C TRP A 6 23.14 -14.44 4.87
N ARG A 7 22.29 -14.41 5.90
CA ARG A 7 21.74 -15.65 6.45
C ARG A 7 20.94 -16.36 5.37
N LEU A 8 21.23 -17.65 5.17
CA LEU A 8 20.55 -18.51 4.20
C LEU A 8 19.31 -19.22 4.76
N LYS A 9 19.12 -19.17 6.07
CA LYS A 9 17.95 -19.73 6.76
C LYS A 9 17.10 -18.58 7.32
N PRO A 10 15.77 -18.67 7.19
CA PRO A 10 14.85 -17.65 7.69
C PRO A 10 14.78 -17.68 9.23
N GLY A 11 14.45 -16.55 9.84
CA GLY A 11 14.29 -16.39 11.29
C GLY A 11 15.61 -16.05 11.98
N TYR A 12 15.62 -14.98 12.77
CA TYR A 12 16.81 -14.50 13.48
C TYR A 12 16.84 -15.01 14.91
N LEU A 13 15.71 -14.92 15.61
CA LEU A 13 15.56 -15.34 16.99
C LEU A 13 15.56 -16.88 17.08
N ASN A 14 14.87 -17.54 16.16
CA ASN A 14 14.84 -18.98 15.97
C ASN A 14 15.25 -19.37 14.53
N GLU A 15 16.55 -19.54 14.30
CA GLU A 15 17.09 -19.87 12.99
C GLU A 15 16.47 -21.13 12.36
N GLY A 16 15.90 -20.96 11.18
CA GLY A 16 15.26 -22.02 10.39
C GLY A 16 13.82 -22.34 10.78
N CYS A 17 13.23 -21.60 11.71
CA CYS A 17 11.86 -21.82 12.20
C CYS A 17 10.85 -20.77 11.72
N SER A 18 11.26 -19.81 10.88
CA SER A 18 10.39 -18.76 10.34
C SER A 18 9.89 -19.13 8.95
N ASP A 19 8.57 -19.25 8.83
CA ASP A 19 7.80 -19.57 7.63
C ASP A 19 6.42 -18.89 7.70
N PHE A 20 5.59 -19.09 6.67
CA PHE A 20 4.27 -18.47 6.60
C PHE A 20 3.41 -18.82 7.83
N GLU A 21 3.28 -20.11 8.15
CA GLU A 21 2.42 -20.56 9.24
C GLU A 21 2.88 -20.03 10.60
N SER A 22 4.18 -20.08 10.89
CA SER A 22 4.73 -19.56 12.15
C SER A 22 4.55 -18.05 12.28
N VAL A 23 4.86 -17.28 11.23
CA VAL A 23 4.67 -15.82 11.21
C VAL A 23 3.19 -15.49 11.43
N HIS A 24 2.29 -16.15 10.70
CA HIS A 24 0.86 -15.89 10.79
C HIS A 24 0.28 -16.23 12.18
N ILE A 25 0.70 -17.36 12.79
CA ILE A 25 0.30 -17.73 14.16
C ILE A 25 0.78 -16.69 15.18
N LEU A 26 2.02 -16.21 15.04
CA LEU A 26 2.61 -15.24 15.95
C LEU A 26 1.94 -13.86 15.84
N LEU A 27 1.63 -13.41 14.63
CA LEU A 27 0.83 -12.21 14.39
C LEU A 27 -0.56 -12.33 15.04
N GLY A 28 -1.25 -13.45 14.83
CA GLY A 28 -2.55 -13.70 15.46
C GLY A 28 -2.48 -13.69 17.00
N TYR A 29 -1.44 -14.32 17.57
CA TYR A 29 -1.17 -14.28 19.02
C TYR A 29 -0.87 -12.86 19.53
N PHE A 30 -0.21 -12.04 18.72
CA PHE A 30 0.05 -10.64 19.03
C PHE A 30 -1.24 -9.80 19.04
N ILE A 31 -2.14 -10.02 18.09
CA ILE A 31 -3.36 -9.23 17.96
C ILE A 31 -4.38 -9.60 19.04
N ALA A 32 -4.53 -10.89 19.35
CA ALA A 32 -5.61 -11.43 20.16
C ALA A 32 -5.71 -10.87 21.60
N ASN A 33 -4.61 -10.41 22.20
CA ASN A 33 -4.60 -9.93 23.59
C ASN A 33 -3.49 -8.91 23.85
N ARG A 34 -3.80 -7.73 24.41
CA ARG A 34 -2.81 -6.68 24.76
C ARG A 34 -1.85 -7.05 25.91
N HIS A 35 -2.05 -8.16 26.60
CA HIS A 35 -1.27 -8.55 27.78
C HIS A 35 -0.50 -9.86 27.66
N SER A 36 -0.61 -10.57 26.52
CA SER A 36 0.15 -11.82 26.38
C SER A 36 1.66 -11.55 26.32
N PRO A 37 2.50 -12.38 26.99
CA PRO A 37 3.95 -12.25 26.93
C PRO A 37 4.48 -12.62 25.54
N THR A 38 5.73 -12.28 25.22
CA THR A 38 6.34 -12.75 23.97
C THR A 38 6.48 -14.27 23.98
N PRO A 39 6.04 -14.98 22.92
CA PRO A 39 6.29 -16.41 22.75
C PRO A 39 7.70 -16.69 22.19
N LEU A 40 8.45 -15.65 21.81
CA LEU A 40 9.77 -15.75 21.20
C LEU A 40 10.90 -15.76 22.26
N PRO A 41 12.08 -16.31 21.92
CA PRO A 41 13.22 -16.32 22.82
C PRO A 41 13.63 -14.91 23.25
N ASN A 42 14.10 -14.78 24.49
CA ASN A 42 14.67 -13.53 24.99
C ASN A 42 16.09 -13.32 24.42
N LYS A 43 16.18 -12.91 23.15
CA LYS A 43 17.41 -12.52 22.46
C LYS A 43 17.28 -11.09 21.93
N SER A 44 18.35 -10.31 22.04
CA SER A 44 18.38 -8.95 21.52
C SER A 44 18.58 -8.94 20.00
N LEU A 45 17.77 -8.15 19.29
CA LEU A 45 17.92 -7.85 17.87
C LEU A 45 19.16 -7.00 17.54
N LEU A 46 19.86 -6.52 18.57
CA LEU A 46 20.96 -5.55 18.45
C LEU A 46 22.33 -6.18 18.65
N THR A 47 22.38 -7.49 18.94
CA THR A 47 23.62 -8.19 19.29
C THR A 47 24.68 -8.10 18.20
N GLU A 48 24.25 -8.14 16.94
CA GLU A 48 25.13 -8.07 15.75
C GLU A 48 24.97 -6.74 14.99
N ASN A 49 24.12 -5.84 15.48
CA ASN A 49 23.77 -4.59 14.83
C ASN A 49 23.25 -3.59 15.88
N GLU A 50 24.17 -2.99 16.65
CA GLU A 50 23.83 -2.17 17.82
C GLU A 50 22.95 -0.95 17.47
N ALA A 51 23.17 -0.36 16.29
CA ALA A 51 22.41 0.79 15.79
C ALA A 51 21.13 0.39 15.03
N PHE A 52 20.92 -0.91 14.80
CA PHE A 52 19.83 -1.46 13.99
C PHE A 52 19.75 -0.81 12.60
N GLU A 53 20.85 -0.87 11.84
CA GLU A 53 20.95 -0.25 10.51
C GLU A 53 20.98 -1.28 9.37
N TRP A 54 20.33 -0.97 8.25
CA TRP A 54 20.34 -1.79 7.04
C TRP A 54 21.75 -2.05 6.51
N GLY A 55 22.06 -3.31 6.22
CA GLY A 55 23.35 -3.74 5.66
C GLY A 55 24.55 -3.67 6.61
N LYS A 56 24.33 -3.32 7.89
CA LYS A 56 25.40 -3.20 8.90
C LYS A 56 25.54 -4.40 9.83
N GLY A 57 24.59 -5.35 9.75
CA GLY A 57 24.58 -6.55 10.56
C GLY A 57 23.21 -7.20 10.58
N ARG A 58 23.11 -8.33 11.26
CA ARG A 58 21.86 -9.08 11.38
C ARG A 58 20.91 -8.41 12.38
N PRO A 59 19.58 -8.49 12.18
CA PRO A 59 18.86 -9.24 11.13
C PRO A 59 18.64 -8.46 9.81
N LEU A 60 19.28 -7.30 9.64
CA LEU A 60 19.06 -6.38 8.53
C LEU A 60 20.09 -6.52 7.39
N GLU A 61 20.67 -7.70 7.22
CA GLU A 61 21.75 -7.92 6.26
C GLU A 61 21.31 -7.90 4.79
N LYS A 62 20.01 -8.13 4.52
CA LYS A 62 19.45 -8.35 3.17
C LYS A 62 19.02 -7.03 2.51
N VAL A 63 19.95 -6.36 1.82
CA VAL A 63 19.71 -5.11 1.08
C VAL A 63 20.04 -5.29 -0.40
N ILE A 64 19.10 -4.94 -1.28
CA ILE A 64 19.24 -5.05 -2.74
C ILE A 64 19.77 -3.72 -3.30
N ASN A 65 21.09 -3.55 -3.31
CA ASN A 65 21.71 -2.30 -3.78
C ASN A 65 21.92 -2.28 -5.30
N CYS A 66 21.92 -3.44 -5.94
CA CYS A 66 22.20 -3.57 -7.37
C CYS A 66 21.65 -4.87 -7.98
N GLN A 67 21.76 -4.99 -9.30
CA GLN A 67 21.33 -6.16 -10.06
C GLN A 67 21.95 -7.48 -9.54
N SER A 68 23.23 -7.48 -9.13
CA SER A 68 23.86 -8.72 -8.64
C SER A 68 23.31 -9.20 -7.29
N ASP A 69 22.87 -8.28 -6.43
CA ASP A 69 22.23 -8.64 -5.17
C ASP A 69 20.86 -9.29 -5.44
N PHE A 70 20.13 -8.74 -6.41
CA PHE A 70 18.86 -9.28 -6.86
C PHE A 70 19.01 -10.65 -7.53
N GLU A 71 20.02 -10.84 -8.37
CA GLU A 71 20.36 -12.14 -8.97
C GLU A 71 20.71 -13.19 -7.91
N PHE A 72 21.45 -12.79 -6.87
CA PHE A 72 21.73 -13.67 -5.73
C PHE A 72 20.45 -14.04 -4.98
N LEU A 73 19.55 -13.08 -4.74
CA LEU A 73 18.26 -13.34 -4.10
C LEU A 73 17.42 -14.36 -4.90
N MET A 74 17.34 -14.21 -6.23
CA MET A 74 16.61 -15.13 -7.11
C MET A 74 17.16 -16.57 -7.07
N GLN A 75 18.47 -16.72 -6.85
CA GLN A 75 19.10 -18.04 -6.68
C GLN A 75 18.76 -18.71 -5.35
N HIS A 76 18.19 -17.97 -4.39
CA HIS A 76 17.86 -18.46 -3.05
C HIS A 76 16.39 -18.21 -2.67
N PRO A 77 15.40 -18.90 -3.28
CA PRO A 77 13.98 -18.65 -3.04
C PRO A 77 13.50 -18.68 -1.59
N ARG A 78 14.18 -19.44 -0.74
CA ARG A 78 13.85 -19.50 0.70
C ARG A 78 14.06 -18.17 1.42
N LEU A 79 14.87 -17.26 0.87
CA LEU A 79 15.15 -15.97 1.49
C LEU A 79 13.98 -15.00 1.36
N PHE A 80 13.27 -15.01 0.23
CA PHE A 80 12.18 -14.07 -0.01
C PHE A 80 10.79 -14.65 0.25
N ARG A 81 10.59 -15.97 0.09
CA ARG A 81 9.27 -16.59 0.31
C ARG A 81 8.74 -16.49 1.75
N ASN A 82 9.66 -16.37 2.72
CA ASN A 82 9.35 -16.29 4.14
C ASN A 82 9.72 -14.92 4.73
N ALA A 83 9.79 -13.89 3.90
CA ALA A 83 10.17 -12.54 4.30
C ALA A 83 9.17 -11.51 3.77
N ILE A 84 9.17 -10.35 4.43
CA ILE A 84 8.50 -9.15 3.92
C ILE A 84 9.50 -8.40 3.02
N ALA A 85 9.05 -7.99 1.84
CA ALA A 85 9.79 -7.06 0.99
C ALA A 85 9.43 -5.63 1.38
N ILE A 86 10.43 -4.82 1.75
CA ILE A 86 10.25 -3.41 2.12
C ILE A 86 10.84 -2.57 0.99
N ILE A 87 10.02 -1.70 0.41
CA ILE A 87 10.36 -0.82 -0.70
C ILE A 87 10.50 0.59 -0.14
N GLU A 88 11.69 1.18 -0.25
CA GLU A 88 11.89 2.60 0.06
C GLU A 88 11.85 3.41 -1.24
N PRO A 89 10.77 4.18 -1.48
CA PRO A 89 10.76 5.14 -2.59
C PRO A 89 11.69 6.33 -2.33
N TRP A 90 12.01 6.62 -1.06
CA TRP A 90 12.93 7.68 -0.63
C TRP A 90 13.70 7.30 0.64
N GLU A 91 14.80 8.00 0.95
CA GLU A 91 15.72 7.66 2.05
C GLU A 91 15.13 7.85 3.46
N HIS A 92 14.18 8.78 3.62
CA HIS A 92 13.51 9.06 4.88
C HIS A 92 12.11 9.62 4.63
N VAL A 93 11.22 9.52 5.62
CA VAL A 93 9.86 10.08 5.57
C VAL A 93 9.82 11.55 6.01
N GLY A 94 10.91 12.05 6.60
CA GLY A 94 11.04 13.46 7.02
C GLY A 94 12.02 13.60 8.20
N TYR A 95 12.07 14.81 8.79
CA TYR A 95 12.85 15.12 9.98
C TYR A 95 11.95 15.37 11.18
N ASN A 96 12.15 14.61 12.26
CA ASN A 96 11.34 14.74 13.47
C ASN A 96 11.62 16.08 14.20
N PRO A 97 10.86 16.42 15.26
CA PRO A 97 11.08 17.67 16.02
C PRO A 97 12.47 17.82 16.66
N LEU A 98 13.24 16.73 16.76
CA LEU A 98 14.62 16.73 17.25
C LEU A 98 15.66 16.93 16.13
N GLY A 99 15.22 17.01 14.87
CA GLY A 99 16.08 17.14 13.70
C GLY A 99 16.68 15.82 13.21
N GLU A 100 16.14 14.69 13.64
CA GLU A 100 16.60 13.36 13.21
C GLU A 100 15.83 12.93 11.97
N HIS A 101 16.53 12.38 10.97
CA HIS A 101 15.87 11.76 9.83
C HIS A 101 15.14 10.50 10.27
N VAL A 102 13.91 10.33 9.79
CA VAL A 102 13.06 9.18 10.13
C VAL A 102 13.06 8.22 8.95
N ARG A 103 13.85 7.15 9.05
CA ARG A 103 13.85 6.03 8.11
C ARG A 103 12.89 4.95 8.63
N ALA A 104 11.65 4.97 8.15
CA ALA A 104 10.54 4.17 8.68
C ALA A 104 10.63 2.66 8.39
N SER A 105 11.33 2.27 7.31
CA SER A 105 11.61 0.86 6.97
C SER A 105 12.27 0.07 8.11
N LEU A 106 13.10 0.74 8.94
CA LEU A 106 13.71 0.15 10.13
C LEU A 106 12.66 -0.27 11.14
N ASN A 107 11.61 0.52 11.31
CA ASN A 107 10.54 0.25 12.25
C ASN A 107 9.68 -0.92 11.76
N VAL A 108 9.36 -1.00 10.46
CA VAL A 108 8.69 -2.17 9.88
C VAL A 108 9.47 -3.45 10.15
N ALA A 109 10.77 -3.46 9.83
CA ALA A 109 11.61 -4.63 10.05
C ALA A 109 11.71 -5.00 11.54
N TYR A 110 11.85 -4.00 12.42
CA TYR A 110 11.91 -4.22 13.86
C TYR A 110 10.61 -4.83 14.40
N ILE A 111 9.45 -4.28 14.01
CA ILE A 111 8.13 -4.75 14.44
C ILE A 111 7.91 -6.19 13.95
N ALA A 112 8.16 -6.47 12.67
CA ALA A 112 7.99 -7.82 12.09
C ALA A 112 8.89 -8.85 12.78
N GLN A 113 10.15 -8.51 13.04
CA GLN A 113 11.10 -9.39 13.72
C GLN A 113 10.72 -9.61 15.20
N THR A 114 10.34 -8.54 15.91
CA THR A 114 10.01 -8.60 17.34
C THR A 114 8.71 -9.35 17.62
N ILE A 115 7.72 -9.19 16.73
CA ILE A 115 6.40 -9.80 16.90
C ILE A 115 6.38 -11.25 16.41
N ALA A 116 6.99 -11.52 15.26
CA ALA A 116 6.78 -12.76 14.52
C ALA A 116 8.06 -13.46 14.06
N ASP A 117 9.25 -13.01 14.47
CA ASP A 117 10.54 -13.49 13.95
C ASP A 117 10.58 -13.51 12.41
N CYS A 118 9.92 -12.52 11.81
CA CYS A 118 9.77 -12.40 10.37
C CYS A 118 10.94 -11.61 9.79
N ASP A 119 11.70 -12.25 8.89
CA ASP A 119 12.81 -11.59 8.20
C ASP A 119 12.27 -10.52 7.21
N SER A 120 13.11 -9.53 6.92
CA SER A 120 12.80 -8.47 5.94
C SER A 120 13.90 -8.37 4.88
N ILE A 121 13.53 -7.93 3.67
CA ILE A 121 14.44 -7.63 2.57
C ILE A 121 14.19 -6.19 2.12
N LEU A 122 15.24 -5.38 2.09
CA LEU A 122 15.13 -3.99 1.69
C LEU A 122 15.43 -3.80 0.19
N PHE A 123 14.56 -3.06 -0.49
CA PHE A 123 14.74 -2.53 -1.83
C PHE A 123 14.76 -0.98 -1.78
N PRO A 124 15.95 -0.37 -1.65
CA PRO A 124 16.08 1.07 -1.52
C PRO A 124 16.11 1.74 -2.89
N LEU A 125 14.95 1.81 -3.56
CA LEU A 125 14.83 2.27 -4.95
C LEU A 125 15.43 3.66 -5.18
N TRP A 126 15.38 4.54 -4.17
CA TRP A 126 16.02 5.86 -4.21
C TRP A 126 17.54 5.81 -4.42
N SER A 127 18.20 4.72 -4.02
CA SER A 127 19.65 4.53 -4.12
C SER A 127 20.07 3.47 -5.14
N SER A 128 19.26 2.42 -5.34
CA SER A 128 19.58 1.32 -6.25
C SER A 128 19.02 1.54 -7.66
N GLY A 129 18.06 2.45 -7.82
CA GLY A 129 17.27 2.60 -9.03
C GLY A 129 16.21 1.50 -9.18
N LEU A 130 15.34 1.66 -10.17
CA LEU A 130 14.33 0.65 -10.49
C LEU A 130 14.95 -0.53 -11.24
N LEU A 131 14.95 -1.70 -10.60
CA LEU A 131 15.18 -2.98 -11.27
C LEU A 131 14.02 -3.30 -12.21
N ASP A 132 14.25 -4.13 -13.24
CA ASP A 132 13.21 -4.49 -14.22
C ASP A 132 11.91 -4.97 -13.54
N PRO A 133 10.80 -4.21 -13.65
CA PRO A 133 9.50 -4.53 -13.05
C PRO A 133 9.00 -5.93 -13.39
N GLU A 134 9.30 -6.45 -14.57
CA GLU A 134 8.89 -7.79 -15.01
C GLU A 134 9.59 -8.91 -14.21
N THR A 135 10.70 -8.59 -13.54
CA THR A 135 11.46 -9.55 -12.74
C THR A 135 11.30 -9.33 -11.23
N ILE A 136 11.32 -8.08 -10.76
CA ILE A 136 11.24 -7.75 -9.34
C ILE A 136 9.84 -8.04 -8.78
N ILE A 137 8.77 -7.70 -9.50
CA ILE A 137 7.39 -7.85 -9.00
C ILE A 137 7.08 -9.33 -8.69
N PRO A 138 7.31 -10.30 -9.59
CA PRO A 138 7.10 -11.72 -9.26
C PRO A 138 7.89 -12.22 -8.05
N VAL A 139 9.09 -11.67 -7.80
CA VAL A 139 9.93 -12.07 -6.66
C VAL A 139 9.34 -11.52 -5.36
N ILE A 140 9.10 -10.21 -5.26
CA ILE A 140 8.60 -9.59 -4.03
C ILE A 140 7.16 -10.04 -3.72
N SER A 141 6.33 -10.22 -4.74
CA SER A 141 4.95 -10.70 -4.59
C SER A 141 4.87 -12.18 -4.28
N SER A 142 5.99 -12.92 -4.22
CA SER A 142 6.00 -14.31 -3.75
C SER A 142 6.44 -14.47 -2.29
N GLY A 143 6.71 -13.35 -1.60
CA GLY A 143 7.00 -13.30 -0.17
C GLY A 143 5.74 -13.28 0.70
N LEU A 144 5.90 -12.84 1.94
CA LEU A 144 4.81 -12.78 2.93
C LEU A 144 3.96 -11.51 2.78
N ALA A 145 4.59 -10.38 2.48
CA ALA A 145 3.95 -9.10 2.16
C ALA A 145 4.94 -8.20 1.42
N VAL A 146 4.41 -7.20 0.71
CA VAL A 146 5.18 -6.08 0.18
C VAL A 146 4.77 -4.82 0.93
N VAL A 147 5.72 -4.11 1.54
CA VAL A 147 5.47 -2.83 2.20
C VAL A 147 6.15 -1.73 1.40
N VAL A 148 5.38 -0.79 0.87
CA VAL A 148 5.88 0.40 0.17
C VAL A 148 5.84 1.58 1.13
N GLU A 149 7.01 2.02 1.55
CA GLU A 149 7.19 3.01 2.61
C GLU A 149 6.86 4.44 2.16
N GLY A 150 6.85 5.34 3.14
CA GLY A 150 6.75 6.77 2.91
C GLY A 150 8.01 7.41 2.33
N GLY A 151 7.95 8.72 2.17
CA GLY A 151 9.06 9.55 1.69
C GLY A 151 8.75 11.03 1.82
N ASP A 152 9.80 11.84 1.92
CA ASP A 152 9.73 13.31 1.94
C ASP A 152 9.25 13.98 0.62
N PRO A 153 9.51 13.40 -0.58
CA PRO A 153 9.03 13.97 -1.84
C PRO A 153 7.50 14.00 -1.99
N SER A 154 7.04 14.78 -2.98
CA SER A 154 5.62 14.92 -3.33
C SER A 154 5.33 14.32 -4.70
N VAL A 155 4.32 13.45 -4.81
CA VAL A 155 3.87 12.90 -6.11
C VAL A 155 3.31 13.97 -7.06
N ARG A 156 2.98 15.16 -6.55
CA ARG A 156 2.50 16.30 -7.36
C ARG A 156 3.63 17.02 -8.09
N ASP A 157 4.88 16.83 -7.65
CA ASP A 157 6.06 17.50 -8.19
C ASP A 157 7.20 16.51 -8.43
N ALA A 158 7.35 16.07 -9.68
CA ALA A 158 8.43 15.17 -10.09
C ALA A 158 9.84 15.73 -9.78
N SER A 159 10.00 17.05 -9.68
CA SER A 159 11.30 17.65 -9.35
C SER A 159 11.70 17.46 -7.89
N SER A 160 10.74 17.16 -7.01
CA SER A 160 11.00 16.83 -5.59
C SER A 160 11.78 15.52 -5.41
N PHE A 161 11.82 14.66 -6.42
CA PHE A 161 12.62 13.43 -6.45
C PHE A 161 14.05 13.64 -6.96
N ALA A 162 14.48 14.88 -7.19
CA ALA A 162 15.81 15.17 -7.69
C ALA A 162 16.90 14.63 -6.74
N GLY A 163 17.86 13.89 -7.29
CA GLY A 163 18.97 13.28 -6.54
C GLY A 163 18.78 11.78 -6.24
N SER A 164 17.56 11.25 -6.39
CA SER A 164 17.31 9.81 -6.37
C SER A 164 17.71 9.13 -7.68
N GLN A 165 18.05 7.84 -7.60
CA GLN A 165 18.26 6.94 -8.75
C GLN A 165 16.96 6.45 -9.38
N SER A 166 15.82 6.61 -8.71
CA SER A 166 14.48 6.35 -9.25
C SER A 166 13.70 7.66 -9.39
N SER A 167 13.17 7.90 -10.58
CA SER A 167 12.28 9.03 -10.84
C SER A 167 10.85 8.74 -10.37
N LEU A 168 10.01 9.77 -10.29
CA LEU A 168 8.57 9.58 -10.03
C LEU A 168 7.91 8.67 -11.08
N ALA A 169 8.33 8.75 -12.34
CA ALA A 169 7.81 7.88 -13.41
C ALA A 169 8.18 6.41 -13.18
N ASP A 170 9.39 6.14 -12.69
CA ASP A 170 9.82 4.78 -12.32
C ASP A 170 8.98 4.25 -11.16
N LEU A 171 8.73 5.07 -10.14
CA LEU A 171 7.90 4.70 -8.99
C LEU A 171 6.45 4.43 -9.40
N HIS A 172 5.87 5.22 -10.31
CA HIS A 172 4.54 4.93 -10.86
C HIS A 172 4.53 3.61 -11.63
N LEU A 173 5.52 3.36 -12.49
CA LEU A 173 5.63 2.09 -13.21
C LEU A 173 5.70 0.90 -12.25
N PHE A 174 6.49 1.01 -11.18
CA PHE A 174 6.60 -0.01 -10.15
C PHE A 174 5.26 -0.26 -9.45
N VAL A 175 4.61 0.80 -8.95
CA VAL A 175 3.36 0.69 -8.18
C VAL A 175 2.22 0.16 -9.04
N GLU A 176 2.07 0.63 -10.29
CA GLU A 176 1.05 0.12 -11.19
C GLU A 176 1.21 -1.38 -11.47
N LYS A 177 2.47 -1.85 -11.64
CA LYS A 177 2.76 -3.27 -11.82
C LYS A 177 2.46 -4.07 -10.56
N LEU A 178 2.76 -3.52 -9.38
CA LEU A 178 2.44 -4.14 -8.11
C LEU A 178 0.93 -4.25 -7.89
N LEU A 179 0.17 -3.19 -8.19
CA LEU A 179 -1.30 -3.17 -8.15
C LEU A 179 -1.91 -4.25 -9.07
N LEU A 180 -1.33 -4.51 -10.24
CA LEU A 180 -1.81 -5.55 -11.15
C LEU A 180 -1.33 -6.98 -10.79
N SER A 181 -0.43 -7.13 -9.81
CA SER A 181 0.21 -8.42 -9.50
C SER A 181 -0.55 -9.30 -8.52
N ARG A 182 -1.65 -8.81 -7.92
CA ARG A 182 -2.38 -9.56 -6.90
C ARG A 182 -3.10 -10.76 -7.53
N THR A 183 -2.58 -11.95 -7.23
CA THR A 183 -3.08 -13.27 -7.66
C THR A 183 -3.33 -14.19 -6.45
N PRO A 184 -3.97 -15.37 -6.62
CA PRO A 184 -4.24 -16.31 -5.52
C PRO A 184 -3.03 -16.77 -4.70
N THR A 185 -1.81 -16.61 -5.23
CA THR A 185 -0.57 -17.05 -4.57
C THR A 185 0.40 -15.90 -4.32
N SER A 186 -0.05 -14.67 -4.54
CA SER A 186 0.78 -13.48 -4.29
C SER A 186 0.70 -13.03 -2.85
N ALA A 187 1.64 -12.19 -2.43
CA ALA A 187 1.60 -11.45 -1.19
C ALA A 187 0.63 -10.27 -1.28
N PRO A 188 0.01 -9.84 -0.17
CA PRO A 188 -0.63 -8.53 -0.09
C PRO A 188 0.41 -7.41 -0.19
N ALA A 189 -0.03 -6.22 -0.63
CA ALA A 189 0.76 -5.00 -0.53
C ALA A 189 0.18 -4.07 0.55
N ILE A 190 1.06 -3.38 1.28
CA ILE A 190 0.73 -2.33 2.23
C ILE A 190 1.48 -1.07 1.78
N PHE A 191 0.74 0.00 1.49
CA PHE A 191 1.29 1.26 0.99
C PHE A 191 1.16 2.35 2.06
N ILE A 192 2.27 2.96 2.46
CA ILE A 192 2.32 3.85 3.63
C ILE A 192 2.77 5.24 3.19
N CYS A 193 2.08 6.29 3.61
CA CYS A 193 2.41 7.70 3.35
C CYS A 193 2.63 7.98 1.85
N LEU A 194 3.87 8.20 1.39
CA LEU A 194 4.20 8.32 -0.04
C LEU A 194 3.76 7.09 -0.86
N GLY A 195 3.85 5.88 -0.29
CA GLY A 195 3.30 4.68 -0.90
C GLY A 195 1.80 4.80 -1.16
N HIS A 196 1.02 5.32 -0.20
CA HIS A 196 -0.43 5.51 -0.32
C HIS A 196 -0.76 6.53 -1.43
N GLN A 197 0.01 7.62 -1.52
CA GLN A 197 -0.10 8.61 -2.59
C GLN A 197 0.24 8.02 -3.97
N LEU A 198 1.31 7.23 -4.06
CA LEU A 198 1.70 6.54 -5.30
C LEU A 198 0.63 5.53 -5.74
N ALA A 199 0.00 4.82 -4.79
CA ALA A 199 -1.09 3.90 -5.08
C ALA A 199 -2.34 4.64 -5.60
N ALA A 200 -2.73 5.76 -4.96
CA ALA A 200 -3.84 6.59 -5.43
C ALA A 200 -3.62 7.08 -6.87
N GLN A 201 -2.44 7.64 -7.17
CA GLN A 201 -2.11 8.04 -8.55
C GLN A 201 -2.04 6.83 -9.50
N GLY A 202 -1.51 5.69 -9.04
CA GLY A 202 -1.45 4.45 -9.79
C GLY A 202 -2.82 3.95 -10.23
N HIS A 203 -3.85 4.07 -9.38
CA HIS A 203 -5.22 3.74 -9.75
C HIS A 203 -5.73 4.60 -10.91
N ILE A 204 -5.54 5.92 -10.83
CA ILE A 204 -5.96 6.85 -11.89
C ILE A 204 -5.22 6.56 -13.20
N ASN A 205 -3.90 6.33 -13.14
CA ASN A 205 -3.11 5.98 -14.31
C ASN A 205 -3.59 4.68 -14.97
N LEU A 206 -3.89 3.64 -14.18
CA LEU A 206 -4.38 2.36 -14.69
C LEU A 206 -5.75 2.51 -15.37
N ILE A 207 -6.65 3.29 -14.79
CA ILE A 207 -7.98 3.56 -15.37
C ILE A 207 -7.82 4.36 -16.67
N GLN A 208 -6.99 5.40 -16.71
CA GLN A 208 -6.70 6.15 -17.93
C GLN A 208 -6.11 5.25 -19.03
N LYS A 209 -5.18 4.35 -18.68
CA LYS A 209 -4.61 3.37 -19.62
C LYS A 209 -5.67 2.41 -20.14
N ALA A 210 -6.56 1.91 -19.28
CA ALA A 210 -7.66 1.05 -19.69
C ALA A 210 -8.60 1.76 -20.67
N VAL A 211 -9.02 2.99 -20.32
CA VAL A 211 -9.88 3.81 -21.17
C VAL A 211 -9.24 4.07 -22.53
N GLN A 212 -7.99 4.56 -22.55
CA GLN A 212 -7.30 4.86 -23.80
C GLN A 212 -7.17 3.62 -24.69
N GLN A 213 -6.70 2.50 -24.15
CA GLN A 213 -6.49 1.27 -24.93
C GLN A 213 -7.81 0.69 -25.48
N VAL A 214 -8.90 0.75 -24.70
CA VAL A 214 -10.20 0.25 -25.15
C VAL A 214 -10.79 1.15 -26.24
N LEU A 215 -10.69 2.47 -26.09
CA LEU A 215 -11.25 3.44 -27.04
C LEU A 215 -10.47 3.46 -28.36
N ASP A 216 -9.15 3.27 -28.33
CA ASP A 216 -8.31 3.20 -29.53
C ASP A 216 -8.49 1.91 -30.33
N LEU A 217 -9.00 0.85 -29.69
CA LEU A 217 -9.13 -0.46 -30.34
C LEU A 217 -10.31 -0.45 -31.33
N SER A 218 -10.02 -0.74 -32.60
CA SER A 218 -11.05 -0.83 -33.64
C SER A 218 -11.72 -2.20 -33.74
N GLN A 219 -11.02 -3.25 -33.32
CA GLN A 219 -11.49 -4.63 -33.38
C GLN A 219 -10.86 -5.45 -32.25
N LEU A 220 -11.67 -6.30 -31.62
CA LEU A 220 -11.21 -7.27 -30.63
C LEU A 220 -11.19 -8.67 -31.27
N GLU A 221 -10.08 -9.38 -31.11
CA GLU A 221 -9.95 -10.75 -31.58
C GLU A 221 -11.01 -11.65 -30.92
N ASN A 222 -11.56 -12.60 -31.69
CA ASN A 222 -12.62 -13.50 -31.25
C ASN A 222 -13.98 -12.85 -30.86
N ASP A 223 -14.13 -11.53 -31.02
CA ASP A 223 -15.42 -10.83 -30.91
C ASP A 223 -16.08 -10.64 -32.29
N SER A 224 -16.50 -11.74 -32.91
CA SER A 224 -17.09 -11.72 -34.27
C SER A 224 -18.33 -10.83 -34.40
N SER A 225 -19.02 -10.56 -33.28
CA SER A 225 -20.20 -9.70 -33.22
C SER A 225 -19.88 -8.22 -32.92
N GLY A 226 -18.64 -7.91 -32.51
CA GLY A 226 -18.23 -6.59 -32.04
C GLY A 226 -18.91 -6.13 -30.74
N LYS A 227 -19.74 -6.97 -30.11
CA LYS A 227 -20.56 -6.60 -28.95
C LYS A 227 -19.72 -6.39 -27.70
N THR A 228 -18.67 -7.19 -27.53
CA THR A 228 -17.79 -7.11 -26.35
C THR A 228 -17.04 -5.79 -26.35
N LEU A 229 -16.38 -5.49 -27.48
CA LEU A 229 -15.63 -4.24 -27.62
C LEU A 229 -16.55 -3.03 -27.50
N LYS A 230 -17.75 -3.08 -28.11
CA LYS A 230 -18.73 -2.01 -28.01
C LYS A 230 -19.19 -1.76 -26.57
N ALA A 231 -19.43 -2.82 -25.79
CA ALA A 231 -19.82 -2.70 -24.38
C ALA A 231 -18.71 -2.03 -23.55
N LEU A 232 -17.46 -2.48 -23.71
CA LEU A 232 -16.30 -1.88 -23.05
C LEU A 232 -16.09 -0.41 -23.45
N GLN A 233 -16.23 -0.09 -24.73
CA GLN A 233 -16.11 1.29 -25.24
C GLN A 233 -17.17 2.20 -24.64
N ASN A 234 -18.42 1.75 -24.54
CA ASN A 234 -19.48 2.56 -23.93
C ASN A 234 -19.16 2.89 -22.45
N VAL A 235 -18.66 1.91 -21.70
CA VAL A 235 -18.26 2.12 -20.29
C VAL A 235 -17.02 3.02 -20.19
N CYS A 236 -16.02 2.81 -21.05
CA CYS A 236 -14.82 3.66 -21.06
C CYS A 236 -15.12 5.11 -21.45
N GLN A 237 -16.08 5.34 -22.36
CA GLN A 237 -16.57 6.69 -22.68
C GLN A 237 -17.22 7.36 -21.48
N GLU A 238 -17.98 6.61 -20.68
CA GLU A 238 -18.60 7.16 -19.48
C GLU A 238 -17.58 7.45 -18.39
N ILE A 239 -16.60 6.56 -18.19
CA ILE A 239 -15.48 6.79 -17.27
C ILE A 239 -14.69 8.04 -17.69
N GLU A 240 -14.37 8.17 -18.97
CA GLU A 240 -13.69 9.35 -19.52
C GLU A 240 -14.52 10.63 -19.30
N ARG A 241 -15.83 10.57 -19.53
CA ARG A 241 -16.73 11.71 -19.33
C ARG A 241 -16.73 12.18 -17.88
N ILE A 242 -16.87 11.27 -16.91
CA ILE A 242 -16.84 11.63 -15.49
C ILE A 242 -15.46 12.14 -15.10
N GLY A 243 -14.39 11.40 -15.43
CA GLY A 243 -13.02 11.78 -15.11
C GLY A 243 -12.62 13.16 -15.64
N ASN A 244 -13.10 13.53 -16.83
CA ASN A 244 -12.86 14.86 -17.40
C ASN A 244 -13.67 15.99 -16.74
N SER A 245 -14.75 15.66 -16.03
CA SER A 245 -15.66 16.64 -15.42
C SER A 245 -15.57 16.72 -13.89
N LEU A 246 -15.01 15.69 -13.25
CA LEU A 246 -14.88 15.61 -11.81
C LEU A 246 -13.75 16.53 -11.34
N SER A 247 -14.11 17.54 -10.56
CA SER A 247 -13.17 18.46 -9.93
C SER A 247 -12.93 18.06 -8.48
N VAL A 248 -11.69 18.20 -8.01
CA VAL A 248 -11.34 18.13 -6.59
C VAL A 248 -11.48 19.51 -5.96
N LYS A 249 -12.19 19.60 -4.83
CA LYS A 249 -12.40 20.87 -4.12
C LYS A 249 -12.09 20.73 -2.64
N LYS A 250 -11.27 21.65 -2.12
CA LYS A 250 -11.05 21.79 -0.67
C LYS A 250 -12.27 22.37 0.04
N LYS A 251 -12.33 22.20 1.36
CA LYS A 251 -13.43 22.72 2.21
C LYS A 251 -13.64 24.22 2.11
N ASN A 252 -12.58 24.96 1.85
CA ASN A 252 -12.62 26.42 1.62
C ASN A 252 -13.17 26.82 0.23
N GLY A 253 -13.56 25.85 -0.60
CA GLY A 253 -14.08 26.06 -1.96
C GLY A 253 -13.02 26.18 -3.04
N ASN A 254 -11.73 26.07 -2.71
CA ASN A 254 -10.65 26.12 -3.70
C ASN A 254 -10.64 24.85 -4.55
N ILE A 255 -10.62 25.04 -5.87
CA ILE A 255 -10.48 23.94 -6.84
C ILE A 255 -9.00 23.58 -6.95
N VAL A 256 -8.67 22.33 -6.63
CA VAL A 256 -7.31 21.76 -6.69
C VAL A 256 -7.08 21.12 -8.05
N ALA A 257 -8.05 20.34 -8.51
CA ALA A 257 -8.06 19.72 -9.83
C ALA A 257 -9.40 19.94 -10.51
N ARG A 258 -9.40 20.07 -11.82
CA ARG A 258 -10.58 20.22 -12.68
C ARG A 258 -10.91 18.94 -13.44
N SER A 259 -9.96 18.02 -13.55
CA SER A 259 -10.12 16.74 -14.21
C SER A 259 -9.08 15.72 -13.72
N TRP A 260 -9.31 14.45 -14.04
CA TRP A 260 -8.37 13.35 -13.81
C TRP A 260 -7.00 13.48 -14.51
N HIS A 261 -6.83 14.46 -15.40
CA HIS A 261 -5.55 14.73 -16.06
C HIS A 261 -4.68 15.72 -15.29
N ASP A 262 -5.24 16.40 -14.28
CA ASP A 262 -4.48 17.32 -13.47
C ASP A 262 -3.54 16.56 -12.53
N PRO A 263 -2.27 16.99 -12.36
CA PRO A 263 -1.31 16.34 -11.46
C PRO A 263 -1.76 16.24 -10.01
N GLU A 264 -2.71 17.09 -9.61
CA GLU A 264 -3.23 17.16 -8.25
C GLU A 264 -4.58 16.44 -8.08
N PHE A 265 -5.03 15.67 -9.08
CA PHE A 265 -6.32 15.00 -9.02
C PHE A 265 -6.32 13.86 -8.01
N ALA A 266 -5.34 12.96 -8.04
CA ALA A 266 -5.28 11.85 -7.09
C ALA A 266 -4.80 12.31 -5.71
N VAL A 267 -3.87 13.27 -5.67
CA VAL A 267 -3.21 13.74 -4.46
C VAL A 267 -3.17 15.26 -4.49
N GLY A 268 -3.62 15.90 -3.41
CA GLY A 268 -3.60 17.35 -3.25
C GLY A 268 -2.68 17.78 -2.09
N PRO A 269 -2.43 19.09 -1.94
CA PRO A 269 -1.89 19.61 -0.69
C PRO A 269 -2.93 19.42 0.42
N ASN A 270 -2.48 19.04 1.61
CA ASN A 270 -3.35 19.02 2.79
C ASN A 270 -3.58 20.46 3.28
N GLU A 271 -4.80 20.78 3.73
CA GLU A 271 -5.13 22.06 4.35
C GLU A 271 -4.23 22.38 5.54
N PHE A 272 -3.84 21.35 6.32
CA PHE A 272 -2.98 21.47 7.48
C PHE A 272 -1.92 20.37 7.50
N LYS A 273 -0.69 20.71 7.94
CA LYS A 273 0.34 19.68 8.13
C LYS A 273 -0.03 18.78 9.30
N GLU A 274 -0.08 17.47 9.06
CA GLU A 274 -0.37 16.48 10.09
C GLU A 274 0.93 15.86 10.60
N VAL A 275 1.28 16.22 11.84
CA VAL A 275 2.46 15.72 12.54
C VAL A 275 2.04 15.29 13.95
N GLY A 276 2.48 14.09 14.36
CA GLY A 276 2.22 13.50 15.67
C GLY A 276 0.94 12.68 15.71
N ASP A 277 0.45 12.38 16.91
CA ASP A 277 -0.69 11.49 17.10
C ASP A 277 -1.99 12.13 16.55
N ARG A 278 -2.77 11.32 15.83
CA ARG A 278 -4.14 11.62 15.39
C ARG A 278 -5.05 10.44 15.71
N GLN A 279 -6.32 10.76 15.94
CA GLN A 279 -7.35 9.75 16.11
C GLN A 279 -7.87 9.32 14.74
N LEU A 280 -8.04 8.01 14.55
CA LEU A 280 -8.80 7.47 13.43
C LEU A 280 -10.30 7.50 13.71
N HIS A 281 -11.05 7.96 12.71
CA HIS A 281 -12.50 7.95 12.70
C HIS A 281 -12.99 7.10 11.54
N HIS A 282 -14.20 6.53 11.69
CA HIS A 282 -14.87 5.89 10.56
C HIS A 282 -15.03 6.90 9.43
N TYR A 283 -14.86 6.41 8.20
CA TYR A 283 -15.17 7.21 7.04
C TYR A 283 -16.69 7.43 6.95
N GLU A 284 -17.10 8.67 6.75
CA GLU A 284 -18.49 9.04 6.51
C GLU A 284 -18.64 9.50 5.06
N SER A 285 -19.51 8.82 4.31
CA SER A 285 -19.77 9.19 2.91
C SER A 285 -20.23 10.65 2.81
N PRO A 286 -19.69 11.43 1.85
CA PRO A 286 -20.06 12.82 1.67
C PRO A 286 -21.48 12.93 1.10
N ASP A 287 -22.13 14.06 1.37
CA ASP A 287 -23.38 14.41 0.70
C ASP A 287 -23.11 14.97 -0.71
N SER A 288 -23.85 14.47 -1.71
CA SER A 288 -23.61 14.81 -3.12
C SER A 288 -23.86 16.29 -3.44
N GLU A 289 -24.85 16.94 -2.81
CA GLU A 289 -25.17 18.34 -3.08
C GLU A 289 -24.08 19.29 -2.53
N SER A 290 -23.59 18.99 -1.33
CA SER A 290 -22.59 19.81 -0.63
C SER A 290 -21.16 19.59 -1.14
N SER A 291 -20.78 18.35 -1.44
CA SER A 291 -19.45 18.02 -1.97
C SER A 291 -19.33 18.33 -3.47
N GLY A 292 -20.43 18.23 -4.22
CA GLY A 292 -20.40 18.24 -5.68
C GLY A 292 -19.86 16.96 -6.31
N ILE A 293 -19.69 15.90 -5.52
CA ILE A 293 -19.33 14.56 -5.99
C ILE A 293 -20.60 13.89 -6.54
N PRO A 294 -20.58 13.32 -7.76
CA PRO A 294 -21.74 12.62 -8.30
C PRO A 294 -22.25 11.50 -7.39
N GLN A 295 -23.56 11.48 -7.13
CA GLN A 295 -24.19 10.50 -6.25
C GLN A 295 -23.87 9.04 -6.61
N GLU A 296 -23.69 8.74 -7.89
CA GLU A 296 -23.37 7.39 -8.36
C GLU A 296 -21.99 6.89 -7.89
N LEU A 297 -21.01 7.79 -7.68
CA LEU A 297 -19.70 7.44 -7.14
C LEU A 297 -19.80 7.11 -5.65
N ILE A 298 -20.56 7.93 -4.90
CA ILE A 298 -20.82 7.76 -3.47
C ILE A 298 -21.56 6.44 -3.22
N THR A 299 -22.68 6.22 -3.91
CA THR A 299 -23.50 5.01 -3.73
C THR A 299 -22.73 3.72 -4.06
N VAL A 300 -21.83 3.75 -5.05
CA VAL A 300 -21.01 2.58 -5.36
C VAL A 300 -19.98 2.30 -4.26
N HIS A 301 -19.44 3.32 -3.60
CA HIS A 301 -18.61 3.14 -2.40
C HIS A 301 -19.42 2.61 -1.22
N GLU A 302 -20.62 3.12 -0.95
CA GLU A 302 -21.49 2.60 0.13
C GLU A 302 -21.82 1.10 -0.07
N VAL A 303 -22.10 0.68 -1.30
CA VAL A 303 -22.29 -0.75 -1.63
C VAL A 303 -21.00 -1.55 -1.45
N THR A 304 -19.84 -0.93 -1.66
CA THR A 304 -18.54 -1.58 -1.44
C THR A 304 -18.28 -1.80 0.05
N ALA A 305 -18.55 -0.79 0.88
CA ALA A 305 -18.42 -0.86 2.33
C ALA A 305 -19.41 -1.86 2.96
N ASP A 306 -20.62 -2.03 2.38
CA ASP A 306 -21.57 -3.06 2.83
C ASP A 306 -21.15 -4.48 2.38
N GLU A 307 -20.56 -4.62 1.19
CA GLU A 307 -20.13 -5.93 0.64
C GLU A 307 -18.92 -6.52 1.41
N PHE A 308 -18.09 -5.67 2.02
CA PHE A 308 -16.81 -6.07 2.61
C PHE A 308 -16.71 -5.68 4.09
N GLU A 309 -16.28 -6.61 4.94
CA GLU A 309 -15.89 -6.28 6.31
C GLU A 309 -14.53 -5.56 6.32
N GLY A 310 -14.50 -4.32 6.79
CA GLY A 310 -13.31 -3.46 6.85
C GLY A 310 -12.39 -3.77 8.04
N VAL A 311 -11.14 -4.18 7.77
CA VAL A 311 -10.14 -4.53 8.81
C VAL A 311 -9.85 -3.36 9.77
N ILE A 312 -9.84 -2.14 9.23
CA ILE A 312 -9.61 -0.92 10.02
C ILE A 312 -10.89 -0.53 10.76
N ASP A 313 -12.07 -0.63 10.14
CA ASP A 313 -13.35 -0.37 10.82
C ASP A 313 -13.53 -1.24 12.06
N THR A 314 -13.28 -2.54 11.90
CA THR A 314 -13.29 -3.48 13.02
C THR A 314 -12.26 -3.07 14.10
N SER A 315 -11.12 -2.51 13.72
CA SER A 315 -10.12 -2.04 14.67
C SER A 315 -10.56 -0.79 15.42
N ILE A 316 -11.23 0.15 14.75
CA ILE A 316 -11.81 1.37 15.36
C ILE A 316 -12.92 0.98 16.35
N GLU A 317 -13.78 0.01 16.00
CA GLU A 317 -14.86 -0.47 16.88
C GLU A 317 -14.33 -1.14 18.16
N TYR A 318 -13.27 -1.94 18.04
CA TYR A 318 -12.70 -2.67 19.18
C TYR A 318 -11.79 -1.80 20.05
N GLU A 319 -11.06 -0.88 19.44
CA GLU A 319 -10.07 -0.02 20.10
C GLU A 319 -10.65 1.40 20.15
N HIS A 320 -11.52 1.65 21.14
CA HIS A 320 -12.40 2.83 21.31
C HIS A 320 -11.82 4.21 20.92
N GLU A 321 -10.50 4.40 21.02
CA GLU A 321 -9.73 5.56 20.56
C GLU A 321 -8.41 5.08 19.94
N LEU A 322 -8.38 4.83 18.62
CA LEU A 322 -7.18 4.36 17.91
C LEU A 322 -6.30 5.55 17.53
N ASN A 323 -5.16 5.71 18.21
CA ASN A 323 -4.21 6.81 17.98
C ASN A 323 -3.04 6.37 17.10
N ILE A 324 -2.76 7.14 16.06
CA ILE A 324 -1.74 6.81 15.03
C ILE A 324 -0.80 7.98 14.78
N ALA A 325 0.43 7.66 14.42
CA ALA A 325 1.43 8.63 14.03
C ALA A 325 1.19 9.19 12.62
N MET A 326 1.08 10.52 12.51
CA MET A 326 1.04 11.26 11.24
C MET A 326 2.35 11.97 10.99
N PHE A 327 2.74 12.04 9.70
CA PHE A 327 3.96 12.74 9.29
C PHE A 327 3.98 13.14 7.81
N HIS A 328 3.04 13.97 7.36
CA HIS A 328 2.94 14.40 5.95
C HIS A 328 2.30 15.79 5.76
N SER A 329 2.35 16.29 4.53
CA SER A 329 1.73 17.55 4.11
C SER A 329 0.89 17.48 2.83
N ASP A 330 0.86 16.32 2.20
CA ASP A 330 0.00 16.01 1.06
C ASP A 330 -1.04 14.97 1.51
N GLU A 331 -2.15 14.89 0.80
CA GLU A 331 -3.22 13.93 1.07
C GLU A 331 -3.82 13.37 -0.21
N VAL A 332 -4.34 12.15 -0.12
CA VAL A 332 -5.12 11.54 -1.19
C VAL A 332 -6.53 12.13 -1.21
N ASN A 333 -6.98 12.58 -2.37
CA ASN A 333 -8.30 13.20 -2.50
C ASN A 333 -9.41 12.13 -2.50
N GLU A 334 -10.45 12.37 -1.70
CA GLU A 334 -11.64 11.51 -1.58
C GLU A 334 -12.29 11.29 -2.96
N GLU A 335 -12.42 12.34 -3.76
CA GLU A 335 -13.08 12.29 -5.07
C GLU A 335 -12.39 11.32 -6.03
N ALA A 336 -11.05 11.27 -5.98
CA ALA A 336 -10.27 10.40 -6.85
C ALA A 336 -10.46 8.92 -6.49
N ILE A 337 -10.55 8.59 -5.20
CA ILE A 337 -10.74 7.21 -4.74
C ILE A 337 -12.19 6.75 -4.98
N LEU A 338 -13.19 7.61 -4.73
CA LEU A 338 -14.58 7.30 -5.07
C LEU A 338 -14.76 7.08 -6.57
N PHE A 339 -14.12 7.93 -7.40
CA PHE A 339 -14.09 7.74 -8.85
C PHE A 339 -13.41 6.43 -9.25
N ALA A 340 -12.24 6.12 -8.67
CA ALA A 340 -11.52 4.90 -8.98
C ALA A 340 -12.34 3.65 -8.64
N ASN A 341 -12.96 3.62 -7.45
CA ASN A 341 -13.84 2.53 -7.05
C ASN A 341 -15.00 2.32 -8.04
N TRP A 342 -15.69 3.40 -8.40
CA TRP A 342 -16.78 3.35 -9.37
C TRP A 342 -16.32 2.84 -10.74
N ALA A 343 -15.18 3.33 -11.23
CA ALA A 343 -14.63 2.92 -12.53
C ALA A 343 -14.23 1.43 -12.54
N TYR A 344 -13.58 0.94 -11.47
CA TYR A 344 -13.22 -0.48 -11.35
C TYR A 344 -14.45 -1.39 -11.35
N ARG A 345 -15.49 -1.04 -10.59
CA ARG A 345 -16.73 -1.82 -10.55
C ARG A 345 -17.45 -1.83 -11.90
N LEU A 346 -17.53 -0.69 -12.59
CA LEU A 346 -18.10 -0.63 -13.94
C LEU A 346 -17.34 -1.48 -14.95
N LEU A 347 -16.01 -1.41 -14.94
CA LEU A 347 -15.16 -2.24 -15.81
C LEU A 347 -15.38 -3.72 -15.50
N HIS A 348 -15.30 -4.12 -14.23
CA HIS A 348 -15.47 -5.51 -13.82
C HIS A 348 -16.84 -6.07 -14.22
N ASP A 349 -17.92 -5.34 -13.94
CA ASP A 349 -19.30 -5.75 -14.25
C ASP A 349 -19.54 -5.86 -15.75
N THR A 350 -18.83 -5.06 -16.55
CA THR A 350 -18.84 -5.19 -18.02
C THR A 350 -18.04 -6.40 -18.47
N ILE A 351 -16.89 -6.68 -17.86
CA ILE A 351 -16.00 -7.78 -18.24
C ILE A 351 -16.61 -9.14 -17.94
N ILE A 352 -17.40 -9.28 -16.87
CA ILE A 352 -17.88 -10.60 -16.40
C ILE A 352 -18.59 -11.45 -17.47
N SER A 353 -19.41 -10.82 -18.33
CA SER A 353 -20.15 -11.48 -19.40
C SER A 353 -19.28 -11.82 -20.63
N HIS A 354 -18.09 -11.22 -20.72
CA HIS A 354 -17.22 -11.30 -21.90
C HIS A 354 -15.80 -11.83 -21.60
N ARG A 355 -15.51 -12.19 -20.35
CA ARG A 355 -14.16 -12.55 -19.87
C ARG A 355 -13.40 -13.59 -20.70
N HIS A 356 -14.10 -14.56 -21.30
CA HIS A 356 -13.48 -15.60 -22.15
C HIS A 356 -12.96 -15.04 -23.48
N ILE A 357 -13.58 -13.97 -24.01
CA ILE A 357 -13.09 -13.26 -25.19
C ILE A 357 -11.88 -12.41 -24.81
N LEU A 358 -11.95 -11.69 -23.68
CA LEU A 358 -10.85 -10.83 -23.22
C LEU A 358 -9.60 -11.62 -22.83
N ALA A 359 -9.76 -12.80 -22.24
CA ALA A 359 -8.64 -13.61 -21.72
C ALA A 359 -7.61 -13.98 -22.78
N GLY A 360 -8.03 -14.13 -24.04
CA GLY A 360 -7.13 -14.41 -25.17
C GLY A 360 -6.71 -13.16 -25.95
N SER A 361 -6.92 -11.96 -25.42
CA SER A 361 -6.77 -10.70 -26.17
C SER A 361 -5.69 -9.78 -25.57
N PRO A 362 -5.29 -8.72 -26.31
CA PRO A 362 -4.42 -7.66 -25.77
C PRO A 362 -4.99 -6.95 -24.53
N LEU A 363 -6.31 -7.02 -24.29
CA LEU A 363 -6.97 -6.43 -23.13
C LEU A 363 -7.07 -7.39 -21.93
N SER A 364 -6.41 -8.56 -21.98
CA SER A 364 -6.46 -9.56 -20.90
C SER A 364 -6.00 -9.02 -19.54
N TRP A 365 -5.10 -8.03 -19.54
CA TRP A 365 -4.61 -7.38 -18.31
C TRP A 365 -5.72 -6.64 -17.55
N LEU A 366 -6.82 -6.24 -18.19
CA LEU A 366 -7.97 -5.61 -17.50
C LEU A 366 -8.57 -6.54 -16.42
N MET A 367 -8.40 -7.86 -16.57
CA MET A 367 -8.85 -8.82 -15.56
C MET A 367 -7.95 -8.86 -14.31
N GLN A 368 -6.79 -8.21 -14.35
CA GLN A 368 -5.85 -8.09 -13.23
C GLN A 368 -6.08 -6.79 -12.43
N MET A 369 -6.91 -5.88 -12.93
CA MET A 369 -7.25 -4.65 -12.23
C MET A 369 -7.97 -4.96 -10.90
N PRO A 370 -7.84 -4.08 -9.89
CA PRO A 370 -8.70 -4.10 -8.71
C PRO A 370 -10.18 -4.23 -9.07
N TYR A 371 -10.93 -4.94 -8.23
CA TYR A 371 -12.38 -5.05 -8.33
C TYR A 371 -13.06 -3.80 -7.74
N ALA A 372 -12.60 -3.36 -6.59
CA ALA A 372 -13.18 -2.24 -5.85
C ALA A 372 -12.11 -1.62 -4.92
N ILE A 373 -12.32 -0.36 -4.56
CA ILE A 373 -11.52 0.35 -3.55
C ILE A 373 -12.47 0.94 -2.52
N GLU A 374 -12.16 0.71 -1.27
CA GLU A 374 -12.93 1.21 -0.14
C GLU A 374 -12.09 2.21 0.64
N ILE A 375 -12.59 3.41 0.87
CA ILE A 375 -12.06 4.32 1.90
C ILE A 375 -12.51 3.78 3.25
N LEU A 376 -11.55 3.55 4.16
CA LEU A 376 -11.78 2.88 5.44
C LEU A 376 -11.89 3.85 6.60
N CYS A 377 -11.14 4.95 6.58
CA CYS A 377 -11.12 5.87 7.70
C CYS A 377 -10.65 7.27 7.31
N SER A 378 -10.95 8.20 8.20
CA SER A 378 -10.53 9.60 8.19
C SER A 378 -9.68 9.90 9.42
N THR A 379 -8.90 10.97 9.38
CA THR A 379 -8.23 11.53 10.56
C THR A 379 -8.92 12.80 11.00
N ALA A 380 -8.92 13.05 12.30
CA ALA A 380 -9.48 14.26 12.88
C ALA A 380 -8.56 14.90 13.91
N HIS A 381 -8.78 16.19 14.14
CA HIS A 381 -8.23 16.93 15.27
C HIS A 381 -9.32 17.76 15.91
N GLU A 382 -9.55 17.57 17.22
CA GLU A 382 -10.62 18.24 17.97
C GLU A 382 -12.00 18.12 17.28
N ASP A 383 -12.35 16.91 16.82
CA ASP A 383 -13.58 16.56 16.08
C ASP A 383 -13.72 17.17 14.67
N GLU A 384 -12.72 17.91 14.18
CA GLU A 384 -12.66 18.38 12.78
C GLU A 384 -11.88 17.38 11.92
N ILE A 385 -12.53 16.85 10.88
CA ILE A 385 -11.87 15.99 9.89
C ILE A 385 -10.77 16.77 9.18
N LEU A 386 -9.55 16.23 9.18
CA LEU A 386 -8.39 16.80 8.51
C LEU A 386 -8.15 16.12 7.16
N THR A 387 -8.05 14.79 7.15
CA THR A 387 -7.89 13.99 5.93
C THR A 387 -9.07 13.02 5.80
N GLU A 388 -9.90 13.18 4.75
CA GLU A 388 -11.04 12.28 4.48
C GLU A 388 -10.59 10.87 4.07
N CYS A 389 -9.56 10.76 3.24
CA CYS A 389 -9.07 9.49 2.73
C CYS A 389 -7.78 9.06 3.44
N SER A 390 -7.87 8.67 4.71
CA SER A 390 -6.68 8.33 5.51
C SER A 390 -6.19 6.90 5.32
N ALA A 391 -7.07 5.99 4.90
CA ALA A 391 -6.69 4.64 4.49
C ALA A 391 -7.67 4.06 3.46
N THR A 392 -7.18 3.14 2.63
CA THR A 392 -8.03 2.38 1.71
C THR A 392 -7.77 0.88 1.74
N CYS A 393 -8.81 0.10 1.43
CA CYS A 393 -8.73 -1.32 1.12
C CYS A 393 -8.88 -1.49 -0.40
N ILE A 394 -7.92 -2.19 -1.02
CA ILE A 394 -7.95 -2.55 -2.44
C ILE A 394 -8.41 -4.00 -2.55
N ASN A 395 -9.61 -4.21 -3.06
CA ASN A 395 -10.23 -5.54 -3.17
C ASN A 395 -9.99 -6.11 -4.57
N TYR A 396 -9.52 -7.35 -4.65
CA TYR A 396 -9.29 -8.11 -5.88
C TYR A 396 -10.21 -9.33 -5.90
N LYS A 397 -11.10 -9.40 -6.88
CA LYS A 397 -12.11 -10.47 -7.00
C LYS A 397 -11.74 -11.42 -8.12
N ASP A 398 -11.52 -12.68 -7.77
CA ASP A 398 -11.28 -13.71 -8.77
C ASP A 398 -12.54 -13.97 -9.60
N PHE A 399 -12.43 -13.92 -10.94
CA PHE A 399 -13.59 -14.06 -11.81
C PHE A 399 -14.29 -15.42 -11.71
N GLU A 400 -13.56 -16.49 -11.38
CA GLU A 400 -14.11 -17.86 -11.35
C GLU A 400 -14.47 -18.30 -9.92
N SER A 401 -13.52 -18.24 -8.99
CA SER A 401 -13.68 -18.66 -7.60
C SER A 401 -14.45 -17.66 -6.73
N LYS A 402 -14.54 -16.39 -7.17
CA LYS A 402 -15.14 -15.28 -6.42
C LYS A 402 -14.44 -14.94 -5.10
N LEU A 403 -13.29 -15.55 -4.83
CA LEU A 403 -12.47 -15.24 -3.68
C LEU A 403 -11.97 -13.79 -3.77
N ILE A 404 -12.01 -13.12 -2.62
CA ILE A 404 -11.56 -11.75 -2.45
C ILE A 404 -10.19 -11.79 -1.81
N ARG A 405 -9.30 -10.97 -2.34
CA ARG A 405 -7.97 -10.71 -1.79
C ARG A 405 -7.82 -9.23 -1.55
N ARG A 406 -7.16 -8.84 -0.47
CA ARG A 406 -6.97 -7.44 -0.12
C ARG A 406 -5.52 -6.98 -0.16
N SER A 407 -5.37 -5.68 -0.26
CA SER A 407 -4.15 -4.91 -0.02
C SER A 407 -4.58 -3.59 0.59
N PHE A 408 -3.70 -2.94 1.33
CA PHE A 408 -4.07 -1.81 2.16
C PHE A 408 -3.20 -0.60 1.85
N THR A 409 -3.77 0.58 2.00
CA THR A 409 -3.02 1.83 1.90
C THR A 409 -3.33 2.69 3.12
N CYS A 410 -2.35 3.42 3.64
CA CYS A 410 -2.48 4.27 4.83
C CYS A 410 -1.69 5.56 4.59
N GLN A 411 -2.32 6.71 4.79
CA GLN A 411 -1.65 8.02 4.77
C GLN A 411 -0.77 8.21 6.02
N PHE A 412 -1.14 7.56 7.11
CA PHE A 412 -0.43 7.52 8.38
C PHE A 412 0.63 6.42 8.46
N HIS A 413 1.44 6.47 9.50
CA HIS A 413 2.57 5.57 9.74
C HIS A 413 2.29 4.59 10.90
N PRO A 414 1.62 3.44 10.66
CA PRO A 414 1.36 2.47 11.73
C PRO A 414 2.64 1.81 12.27
N GLU A 415 3.77 1.95 11.58
CA GLU A 415 5.10 1.51 12.00
C GLU A 415 5.82 2.51 12.91
N LEU A 416 5.40 3.78 12.93
CA LEU A 416 5.99 4.79 13.79
C LEU A 416 5.26 4.84 15.13
N LEU A 417 6.04 4.94 16.21
CA LEU A 417 5.53 5.21 17.54
C LEU A 417 5.36 6.72 17.72
N SER A 418 4.69 7.14 18.80
CA SER A 418 4.34 8.54 19.07
C SER A 418 5.52 9.52 19.15
N ASP A 419 6.76 9.04 19.32
CA ASP A 419 7.95 9.89 19.30
C ASP A 419 8.49 10.19 17.89
N LEU A 420 7.92 9.56 16.84
CA LEU A 420 8.29 9.75 15.43
C LEU A 420 9.79 9.53 15.18
N ARG A 421 10.36 8.48 15.75
CA ARG A 421 11.80 8.16 15.62
C ARG A 421 12.00 6.83 14.92
N SER A 422 13.06 6.74 14.14
CA SER A 422 13.60 5.44 13.76
C SER A 422 14.04 4.69 15.00
N VAL A 423 13.82 3.38 15.00
CA VAL A 423 14.22 2.48 16.10
C VAL A 423 15.68 2.68 16.55
N GLY A 424 16.61 3.01 15.63
CA GLY A 424 18.02 3.23 15.95
C GLY A 424 18.33 4.51 16.75
N PHE A 425 17.43 5.50 16.80
CA PHE A 425 17.65 6.75 17.54
C PHE A 425 17.05 6.73 18.95
N ARG A 426 16.20 5.75 19.28
CA ARG A 426 15.49 5.67 20.56
C ARG A 426 15.86 4.42 21.33
N LYS A 427 15.39 4.33 22.59
CA LYS A 427 15.34 3.04 23.26
C LYS A 427 14.39 2.15 22.46
N HIS A 428 14.90 1.00 22.02
CA HIS A 428 14.15 0.05 21.22
C HIS A 428 12.90 -0.42 21.97
N PRO A 429 11.72 -0.44 21.32
CA PRO A 429 10.48 -0.79 21.99
C PRO A 429 10.46 -2.27 22.35
N GLU A 430 10.04 -2.57 23.57
CA GLU A 430 9.87 -3.95 24.04
C GLU A 430 8.56 -4.53 23.49
N TYR A 431 8.44 -5.86 23.41
CA TYR A 431 7.21 -6.51 22.93
C TYR A 431 5.94 -6.04 23.69
N SER A 432 6.06 -5.80 25.00
CA SER A 432 4.96 -5.28 25.83
C SER A 432 4.61 -3.81 25.55
N GLU A 433 5.55 -3.03 25.01
CA GLU A 433 5.31 -1.67 24.55
C GLU A 433 4.53 -1.70 23.22
N LEU A 434 5.01 -2.49 22.25
CA LEU A 434 4.32 -2.69 20.96
C LEU A 434 2.89 -3.23 21.15
N LYS A 435 2.66 -4.08 22.16
CA LYS A 435 1.33 -4.58 22.53
C LYS A 435 0.34 -3.50 22.96
N LYS A 436 0.83 -2.33 23.39
CA LYS A 436 0.01 -1.21 23.84
C LYS A 436 -0.08 -0.10 22.80
N ASP A 437 0.85 -0.08 21.85
CA ASP A 437 0.88 0.86 20.75
C ASP A 437 -0.18 0.49 19.70
N ASP A 438 -1.06 1.43 19.38
CA ASP A 438 -2.19 1.19 18.47
C ASP A 438 -1.73 1.07 17.02
N GLY A 439 -0.73 1.85 16.62
CA GLY A 439 -0.09 1.76 15.30
C GLY A 439 0.51 0.38 15.07
N ALA A 440 1.38 -0.10 15.97
CA ALA A 440 2.03 -1.40 15.83
C ALA A 440 1.02 -2.56 15.80
N ARG A 441 -0.07 -2.45 16.58
CA ARG A 441 -1.19 -3.40 16.54
C ARG A 441 -1.93 -3.35 15.21
N LEU A 442 -2.21 -2.16 14.70
CA LEU A 442 -2.85 -1.97 13.41
C LEU A 442 -1.98 -2.52 12.29
N PHE A 443 -0.68 -2.23 12.27
CA PHE A 443 0.27 -2.79 11.30
C PHE A 443 0.26 -4.33 11.31
N ALA A 444 0.32 -4.93 12.51
CA ALA A 444 0.23 -6.39 12.66
C ALA A 444 -1.11 -6.94 12.13
N ARG A 445 -2.24 -6.24 12.36
CA ARG A 445 -3.56 -6.62 11.82
C ARG A 445 -3.61 -6.54 10.29
N LEU A 446 -3.04 -5.50 9.68
CA LEU A 446 -2.97 -5.38 8.22
C LEU A 446 -2.15 -6.51 7.60
N LEU A 447 -1.01 -6.85 8.21
CA LEU A 447 -0.21 -8.00 7.79
C LEU A 447 -0.98 -9.32 7.94
N TYR A 448 -1.61 -9.55 9.09
CA TYR A 448 -2.37 -10.76 9.37
C TYR A 448 -3.54 -10.94 8.39
N ALA A 449 -4.38 -9.91 8.23
CA ALA A 449 -5.54 -9.96 7.35
C ALA A 449 -5.13 -10.12 5.88
N GLY A 450 -4.11 -9.39 5.42
CA GLY A 450 -3.62 -9.48 4.05
C GLY A 450 -3.02 -10.86 3.70
N MET A 451 -2.42 -11.55 4.68
CA MET A 451 -1.83 -12.89 4.50
C MET A 451 -2.88 -14.02 4.49
N GLN A 452 -4.03 -13.81 5.14
CA GLN A 452 -5.08 -14.83 5.24
C GLN A 452 -5.83 -15.05 3.92
N GLU A 453 -5.85 -14.05 3.04
CA GLU A 453 -6.63 -13.98 1.80
C GLU A 453 -5.80 -14.23 0.53
#